data_AF-V5GRZ3-F1
#
_entry.id   AF-V5GRZ3-F1
#
_cell.length_a   1.000
_cell.length_b   1.000
_cell.length_c   1.000
_cell.angle_alpha   90.00
_cell.angle_beta   90.00
_cell.angle_gamma   90.00
#
_symmetry.space_group_name_H-M   'P 1'
#
loop_
_entity.id
_entity.type
_entity.pdbx_description
1 polymer ?
#
loop_
_entity_poly.entity_id
_entity_poly.type
_entity_poly.pdbx_seq_one_letter_code
_entity_poly.pdbx_strand_id
1 'polypeptide(L)'
;LLYLAFLVWYYCTISIRESILKANGSRIKGWWRMHHILSTVCSGVLLVWPESETWSEFKQQFLWYNIYNCFIQYLQFKYQRGALYRLKALGERDNMDITIEGFHSWMWRGLTFLLPFLFIGYTFQLVNALVLYNLSYHPKATWHVIVSSVLFFIFFVGNTTTTIMVVPDKIREKMRFQCRVMTQRLYNVVNEKVIKIG
;
A
#
# COMPACT_ATOMS: atom_id res chain seq x y z
N LEU A 1 -20.19 -15.71 -7.22
CA LEU A 1 -20.50 -14.71 -8.26
C LEU A 1 -20.65 -13.29 -7.72
N LEU A 2 -21.62 -12.98 -6.84
CA LEU A 2 -21.83 -11.61 -6.30
C LEU A 2 -20.57 -10.99 -5.68
N TYR A 3 -19.80 -11.78 -4.91
CA TYR A 3 -18.53 -11.35 -4.33
C TYR A 3 -17.48 -10.93 -5.37
N LEU A 4 -17.33 -11.72 -6.45
CA LEU A 4 -16.37 -11.41 -7.52
C LEU A 4 -16.82 -10.20 -8.34
N ALA A 5 -18.12 -10.07 -8.59
CA ALA A 5 -18.70 -8.89 -9.22
C ALA A 5 -18.45 -7.62 -8.39
N PHE A 6 -18.58 -7.72 -7.06
CA PHE A 6 -18.23 -6.65 -6.14
C PHE A 6 -16.74 -6.27 -6.22
N LEU A 7 -15.82 -7.24 -6.27
CA LEU A 7 -14.39 -6.97 -6.43
C LEU A 7 -14.09 -6.22 -7.74
N VAL A 8 -14.68 -6.65 -8.85
CA VAL A 8 -14.55 -5.97 -10.14
C VAL A 8 -15.03 -4.52 -10.01
N TRP A 9 -16.25 -4.32 -9.52
CA TRP A 9 -16.82 -2.98 -9.31
C TRP A 9 -15.94 -2.11 -8.42
N TYR A 10 -15.44 -2.67 -7.33
CA TYR A 10 -14.59 -1.99 -6.36
C TYR A 10 -13.28 -1.50 -6.98
N TYR A 11 -12.52 -2.39 -7.64
CA TYR A 11 -11.24 -2.02 -8.25
C TYR A 11 -11.42 -1.09 -9.47
N CYS A 12 -12.52 -1.24 -10.21
CA CYS A 12 -12.86 -0.32 -11.29
C CYS A 12 -13.13 1.10 -10.75
N THR A 13 -13.89 1.20 -9.65
CA THR A 13 -14.17 2.49 -8.98
C THR A 13 -12.90 3.16 -8.48
N ILE A 14 -11.97 2.40 -7.89
CA ILE A 14 -10.67 2.95 -7.47
C ILE A 14 -9.89 3.47 -8.68
N SER A 15 -9.81 2.68 -9.75
CA SER A 15 -9.08 3.05 -10.97
C SER A 15 -9.62 4.35 -11.59
N ILE A 16 -10.95 4.51 -11.62
CA ILE A 16 -11.60 5.75 -12.10
C ILE A 16 -11.26 6.92 -11.17
N ARG A 17 -11.42 6.74 -9.85
CA ARG A 17 -11.10 7.78 -8.85
C ARG A 17 -9.65 8.26 -8.99
N GLU A 18 -8.70 7.35 -9.14
CA GLU A 18 -7.29 7.71 -9.32
C GLU A 18 -7.00 8.43 -10.63
N SER A 19 -7.70 8.05 -11.70
CA SER A 19 -7.61 8.72 -13.01
C SER A 19 -8.08 10.17 -12.91
N ILE A 20 -9.20 10.42 -12.21
CA ILE A 20 -9.72 11.77 -11.94
C ILE A 20 -8.72 12.57 -11.10
N LEU A 21 -8.17 11.98 -10.02
CA LEU A 21 -7.18 12.66 -9.18
C LEU A 21 -5.93 13.06 -9.97
N LYS A 22 -5.50 12.23 -10.93
CA LYS A 22 -4.38 12.59 -11.81
C LYS A 22 -4.74 13.73 -12.75
N ALA A 23 -5.91 13.69 -13.37
CA ALA A 23 -6.39 14.76 -14.26
C ALA A 23 -6.43 16.11 -13.53
N ASN A 24 -6.77 16.08 -12.23
CA ASN A 24 -6.75 17.24 -11.33
C ASN A 24 -5.35 17.62 -10.82
N GLY A 25 -4.27 17.06 -11.38
CA GLY A 25 -2.89 17.45 -11.06
C GLY A 25 -2.21 16.67 -9.92
N SER A 26 -2.85 15.64 -9.35
CA SER A 26 -2.24 14.86 -8.27
C SER A 26 -0.99 14.08 -8.73
N ARG A 27 0.10 14.15 -7.93
CA ARG A 27 1.35 13.43 -8.20
C ARG A 27 1.28 12.00 -7.63
N ILE A 28 0.53 11.15 -8.31
CA ILE A 28 0.42 9.71 -7.99
C ILE A 28 1.56 8.95 -8.70
N LYS A 29 2.19 7.98 -8.02
CA LYS A 29 3.23 7.13 -8.63
C LYS A 29 2.62 6.18 -9.66
N GLY A 30 3.31 5.96 -10.77
CA GLY A 30 2.83 5.16 -11.89
C GLY A 30 2.48 3.71 -11.51
N TRP A 31 3.28 3.08 -10.65
CA TRP A 31 3.04 1.70 -10.19
C TRP A 31 1.65 1.52 -9.56
N TRP A 32 1.24 2.42 -8.67
CA TRP A 32 -0.05 2.29 -7.96
C TRP A 32 -1.24 2.31 -8.93
N ARG A 33 -1.19 3.18 -9.95
CA ARG A 33 -2.21 3.18 -11.01
C ARG A 33 -2.22 1.88 -11.80
N MET A 34 -1.04 1.44 -12.27
CA MET A 34 -0.92 0.20 -13.02
C MET A 34 -1.45 -0.98 -12.20
N HIS A 35 -1.11 -1.02 -10.92
CA HIS A 35 -1.58 -2.03 -9.97
C HIS A 35 -3.10 -2.08 -9.92
N HIS A 36 -3.80 -0.95 -9.76
CA HIS A 36 -5.27 -0.93 -9.71
C HIS A 36 -5.94 -1.36 -11.02
N ILE A 37 -5.36 -0.99 -12.16
CA ILE A 37 -5.83 -1.46 -13.47
C ILE A 37 -5.66 -2.97 -13.58
N LEU A 38 -4.48 -3.49 -13.23
CA LEU A 38 -4.20 -4.93 -13.20
C LEU A 38 -5.11 -5.68 -12.22
N SER A 39 -5.45 -5.11 -11.05
CA SER A 39 -6.39 -5.70 -10.10
C SER A 39 -7.82 -5.78 -10.66
N THR A 40 -8.22 -4.81 -11.48
CA THR A 40 -9.50 -4.83 -12.19
C THR A 40 -9.53 -5.97 -13.21
N VAL A 41 -8.46 -6.10 -14.02
CA VAL A 41 -8.30 -7.21 -14.97
C VAL A 41 -8.29 -8.56 -14.26
N CYS A 42 -7.51 -8.69 -13.17
CA CYS A 42 -7.44 -9.92 -12.38
C CYS A 42 -8.81 -10.30 -11.82
N SER A 43 -9.57 -9.35 -11.27
CA SER A 43 -10.91 -9.61 -10.75
C SER A 43 -11.87 -10.01 -11.87
N GLY A 44 -11.72 -9.45 -13.07
CA GLY A 44 -12.47 -9.84 -14.26
C GLY A 44 -12.17 -11.27 -14.69
N VAL A 45 -10.90 -11.66 -14.75
CA VAL A 45 -10.46 -13.05 -15.06
C VAL A 45 -11.03 -14.03 -14.03
N LEU A 46 -11.00 -13.69 -12.75
CA LEU A 46 -11.57 -14.53 -11.69
C LEU A 46 -13.10 -14.62 -11.78
N LEU A 47 -13.78 -13.55 -12.21
CA LEU A 47 -15.24 -13.53 -12.38
C LEU A 47 -15.72 -14.46 -13.50
N VAL A 48 -14.98 -14.53 -14.61
CA VAL A 48 -15.32 -15.38 -15.76
C VAL A 48 -14.84 -16.83 -15.60
N TRP A 49 -14.07 -17.12 -14.55
CA TRP A 49 -13.58 -18.47 -14.28
C TRP A 49 -14.77 -19.40 -13.96
N PRO A 50 -15.00 -20.46 -14.75
CA PRO A 50 -16.11 -21.39 -14.52
C PRO A 50 -15.97 -22.18 -13.21
N GLU A 51 -17.11 -22.56 -12.64
CA GLU A 51 -17.21 -23.52 -11.52
C GLU A 51 -16.51 -24.82 -11.92
N SER A 52 -15.26 -24.97 -11.46
CA SER A 52 -14.35 -26.06 -11.80
C SER A 52 -13.66 -26.56 -10.54
N GLU A 53 -13.12 -27.77 -10.59
CA GLU A 53 -12.37 -28.36 -9.47
C GLU A 53 -11.21 -27.45 -9.02
N THR A 54 -10.49 -26.89 -9.98
CA THR A 54 -9.41 -25.90 -9.73
C THR A 54 -9.92 -24.64 -9.03
N TRP A 55 -11.14 -24.16 -9.36
CA TRP A 55 -11.71 -23.01 -8.67
C TRP A 55 -12.11 -23.36 -7.24
N SER A 56 -12.65 -24.57 -7.02
CA SER A 56 -13.06 -25.01 -5.69
C SER A 56 -11.90 -25.13 -4.71
N GLU A 57 -10.72 -25.55 -5.19
CA GLU A 57 -9.49 -25.61 -4.39
C GLU A 57 -8.94 -24.22 -4.08
N PHE A 58 -8.92 -23.31 -5.07
CA PHE A 58 -8.31 -21.99 -4.89
C PHE A 58 -9.20 -20.98 -4.14
N LYS A 59 -10.53 -21.07 -4.25
CA LYS A 59 -11.47 -20.05 -3.73
C LYS A 59 -11.27 -19.72 -2.25
N GLN A 60 -10.97 -20.71 -1.41
CA GLN A 60 -10.81 -20.51 0.03
C GLN A 60 -9.54 -19.72 0.32
N GLN A 61 -8.44 -20.05 -0.35
CA GLN A 61 -7.18 -19.33 -0.24
C GLN A 61 -7.32 -17.89 -0.76
N PHE A 62 -8.03 -17.71 -1.88
CA PHE A 62 -8.35 -16.39 -2.41
C PHE A 62 -9.15 -15.54 -1.42
N LEU A 63 -10.14 -16.12 -0.74
CA LEU A 63 -10.93 -15.40 0.28
C LEU A 63 -10.04 -14.93 1.44
N TRP A 64 -9.21 -15.81 1.98
CA TRP A 64 -8.26 -15.46 3.04
C TRP A 64 -7.30 -14.34 2.61
N TYR A 65 -6.80 -14.43 1.38
CA TYR A 65 -5.99 -13.37 0.79
C TYR A 65 -6.73 -12.03 0.73
N ASN A 66 -8.00 -12.01 0.32
CA ASN A 66 -8.76 -10.76 0.24
C ASN A 66 -9.05 -10.16 1.63
N ILE A 67 -9.39 -10.99 2.62
CA ILE A 67 -9.54 -10.53 4.01
C ILE A 67 -8.25 -9.87 4.49
N TYR A 68 -7.11 -10.49 4.21
CA TYR A 68 -5.80 -9.93 4.51
C TYR A 68 -5.54 -8.60 3.78
N ASN A 69 -5.91 -8.49 2.49
CA ASN A 69 -5.78 -7.24 1.75
C ASN A 69 -6.64 -6.12 2.32
N CYS A 70 -7.88 -6.40 2.73
CA CYS A 70 -8.72 -5.43 3.41
C CYS A 70 -8.06 -4.89 4.68
N PHE A 71 -7.41 -5.78 5.45
CA PHE A 71 -6.64 -5.38 6.63
C PHE A 71 -5.45 -4.48 6.27
N ILE A 72 -4.65 -4.85 5.27
CA ILE A 72 -3.53 -4.02 4.80
C ILE A 72 -4.01 -2.66 4.30
N GLN A 73 -5.10 -2.64 3.54
CA GLN A 73 -5.64 -1.41 2.97
C GLN A 73 -6.15 -0.46 4.05
N TYR A 74 -6.74 -0.98 5.13
CA TYR A 74 -7.07 -0.20 6.31
C TYR A 74 -5.83 0.44 6.96
N LEU A 75 -4.76 -0.33 7.15
CA LEU A 75 -3.50 0.19 7.70
C LEU A 75 -2.88 1.27 6.80
N GLN A 76 -2.86 1.03 5.48
CA GLN A 76 -2.37 1.99 4.48
C GLN A 76 -3.20 3.28 4.51
N PHE A 77 -4.54 3.17 4.59
CA PHE A 77 -5.43 4.32 4.69
C PHE A 77 -5.13 5.17 5.92
N LYS A 78 -4.98 4.55 7.09
CA LYS A 78 -4.63 5.26 8.33
C LYS A 78 -3.28 5.96 8.23
N TYR A 79 -2.28 5.27 7.67
CA TYR A 79 -0.95 5.84 7.43
C TYR A 79 -1.00 7.05 6.47
N GLN A 80 -1.69 6.91 5.33
CA GLN A 80 -1.83 7.98 4.33
C GLN A 80 -2.57 9.19 4.89
N ARG A 81 -3.67 8.98 5.62
CA ARG A 81 -4.43 10.04 6.29
C ARG A 81 -3.57 10.80 7.31
N GLY A 82 -2.79 10.07 8.10
CA GLY A 82 -1.83 10.67 9.03
C GLY A 82 -0.72 11.45 8.33
N ALA A 83 -0.24 10.99 7.18
CA ALA A 83 0.74 11.71 6.38
C ALA A 83 0.18 13.01 5.78
N LEU A 84 -1.03 12.97 5.23
CA LEU A 84 -1.69 14.13 4.64
C LEU A 84 -1.98 15.20 5.71
N TYR A 85 -2.45 14.78 6.89
CA TYR A 85 -2.71 15.69 8.00
C TYR A 85 -1.45 16.47 8.41
N ARG A 86 -0.28 15.81 8.45
CA ARG A 86 0.99 16.49 8.74
C ARG A 86 1.38 17.49 7.66
N LEU A 87 1.18 17.15 6.38
CA LEU A 87 1.46 18.10 5.30
C LEU A 87 0.57 19.35 5.42
N LYS A 88 -0.71 19.17 5.80
CA LYS A 88 -1.62 20.29 6.05
C LYS A 88 -1.17 21.14 7.26
N ALA A 89 -0.87 20.51 8.40
CA ALA A 89 -0.39 21.20 9.60
C ALA A 89 1.02 21.81 9.45
N LEU A 90 1.82 21.37 8.47
CA LEU A 90 3.10 22.01 8.13
C LEU A 90 2.91 23.22 7.21
N GLY A 91 1.83 23.25 6.42
CA GLY A 91 1.46 24.41 5.60
C GLY A 91 0.69 25.49 6.39
N GLU A 92 -0.02 25.07 7.43
CA GLU A 92 -0.80 25.93 8.32
C GLU A 92 0.02 26.06 9.62
N ARG A 93 0.84 27.11 9.70
CA ARG A 93 1.85 27.33 10.74
C ARG A 93 1.18 27.57 12.11
N ASP A 94 0.69 26.53 12.73
CA ASP A 94 0.25 26.56 14.12
C ASP A 94 0.93 25.45 14.93
N ASN A 95 1.50 25.85 16.05
CA ASN A 95 2.19 24.98 17.01
C ASN A 95 1.18 24.08 17.69
N MET A 96 0.74 23.03 17.02
CA MET A 96 -0.13 22.04 17.65
C MET A 96 0.70 20.89 18.19
N ASP A 97 1.17 21.08 19.43
CA ASP A 97 1.68 19.99 20.26
C ASP A 97 0.55 18.97 20.46
N ILE A 98 0.66 17.82 19.79
CA ILE A 98 -0.18 16.66 20.08
C ILE A 98 0.67 15.66 20.85
N THR A 99 0.45 15.68 22.17
CA THR A 99 0.94 14.77 23.23
C THR A 99 0.31 13.37 23.13
N ILE A 100 0.40 12.73 21.96
CA ILE A 100 0.14 11.28 21.89
C ILE A 100 1.49 10.58 22.00
N GLU A 101 1.83 10.18 23.23
CA GLU A 101 3.07 9.48 23.55
C GLU A 101 3.12 8.07 22.94
N GLY A 102 4.35 7.67 22.59
CA GLY A 102 4.78 6.27 22.41
C GLY A 102 4.20 5.54 21.21
N PHE A 103 3.31 4.57 21.47
CA PHE A 103 2.98 3.48 20.55
C PHE A 103 2.00 3.87 19.44
N HIS A 104 0.90 4.56 19.75
CA HIS A 104 -0.08 4.99 18.74
C HIS A 104 0.52 5.99 17.75
N SER A 105 1.35 6.91 18.27
CA SER A 105 2.10 7.85 17.46
C SER A 105 3.11 7.14 16.55
N TRP A 106 3.89 6.18 17.07
CA TRP A 106 4.81 5.39 16.26
C TRP A 106 4.11 4.51 15.21
N MET A 107 3.03 3.82 15.59
CA MET A 107 2.23 2.92 14.74
C MET A 107 1.60 3.67 13.55
N TRP A 108 1.01 4.85 13.80
CA TRP A 108 0.30 5.60 12.77
C TRP A 108 1.17 6.67 12.06
N ARG A 109 2.36 7.00 12.59
CA ARG A 109 3.33 7.91 11.93
C ARG A 109 4.47 7.17 11.24
N GLY A 110 4.78 5.94 11.64
CA GLY A 110 5.93 5.17 11.18
C GLY A 110 5.65 4.33 9.94
N LEU A 111 6.35 4.60 8.83
CA LEU A 111 6.38 3.68 7.69
C LEU A 111 6.88 2.29 8.11
N THR A 112 7.85 2.23 9.03
CA THR A 112 8.47 1.00 9.52
C THR A 112 7.47 0.03 10.16
N PHE A 113 6.41 0.53 10.80
CA PHE A 113 5.35 -0.33 11.35
C PHE A 113 4.56 -1.03 10.25
N LEU A 114 4.29 -0.33 9.14
CA LEU A 114 3.48 -0.84 8.03
C LEU A 114 4.24 -1.89 7.19
N LEU A 115 5.56 -1.76 7.08
CA LEU A 115 6.40 -2.63 6.24
C LEU A 115 6.28 -4.13 6.51
N PRO A 116 6.37 -4.65 7.75
CA PRO A 116 6.25 -6.09 7.99
C PRO A 116 4.92 -6.65 7.47
N PHE A 117 3.81 -5.92 7.67
CA PHE A 117 2.50 -6.33 7.16
C PHE A 117 2.45 -6.31 5.62
N LEU A 118 3.07 -5.30 4.98
CA LEU A 118 3.18 -5.26 3.52
C LEU A 118 3.95 -6.46 2.98
N PHE A 119 5.11 -6.79 3.57
CA PHE A 119 5.93 -7.91 3.12
C PHE A 119 5.23 -9.25 3.31
N ILE A 120 4.50 -9.46 4.41
CA ILE A 120 3.66 -10.66 4.58
C ILE A 120 2.62 -10.74 3.45
N GLY A 121 1.97 -9.62 3.10
CA GLY A 121 1.05 -9.56 1.97
C GLY A 121 1.69 -9.91 0.63
N TYR A 122 2.91 -9.43 0.39
CA TYR A 122 3.66 -9.75 -0.84
C TYR A 122 4.05 -11.23 -0.89
N THR A 123 4.49 -11.81 0.24
CA THR A 123 4.73 -13.25 0.33
C THR A 123 3.45 -14.03 0.05
N PHE A 124 2.29 -13.58 0.53
CA PHE A 124 1.00 -14.21 0.21
C PHE A 124 0.69 -14.11 -1.30
N GLN A 125 1.02 -13.00 -1.96
CA GLN A 125 0.90 -12.88 -3.43
C GLN A 125 1.76 -13.92 -4.16
N LEU A 126 3.01 -14.13 -3.70
CA LEU A 126 3.90 -15.14 -4.26
C LEU A 126 3.36 -16.57 -4.03
N VAL A 127 2.87 -16.87 -2.82
CA VAL A 127 2.26 -18.17 -2.52
C VAL A 127 1.05 -18.43 -3.42
N ASN A 128 0.20 -17.43 -3.63
CA ASN A 128 -0.93 -17.54 -4.57
C ASN A 128 -0.45 -17.80 -6.01
N ALA A 129 0.59 -17.11 -6.46
CA ALA A 129 1.17 -17.32 -7.78
C ALA A 129 1.69 -18.76 -7.96
N LEU A 130 2.41 -19.28 -6.96
CA LEU A 130 2.96 -20.64 -6.97
C LEU A 130 1.87 -21.72 -6.89
N VAL A 131 0.87 -21.54 -6.03
CA VAL A 131 -0.27 -22.47 -5.93
C VAL A 131 -1.03 -22.52 -7.26
N LEU A 132 -1.34 -21.37 -7.85
CA LEU A 132 -1.99 -21.31 -9.17
C LEU A 132 -1.10 -21.88 -10.28
N TYR A 133 0.22 -21.70 -10.20
CA TYR A 133 1.14 -22.29 -11.17
C TYR A 133 1.12 -23.83 -11.09
N ASN A 134 1.16 -24.39 -9.89
CA ASN A 134 1.03 -25.84 -9.69
C ASN A 134 -0.34 -26.35 -10.16
N LEU A 135 -1.40 -25.59 -9.89
CA LEU A 135 -2.75 -25.93 -10.30
C LEU A 135 -2.96 -25.85 -11.82
N SER A 136 -2.10 -25.13 -12.54
CA SER A 136 -2.15 -25.04 -14.01
C SER A 136 -1.84 -26.36 -14.70
N TYR A 137 -1.17 -27.30 -14.02
CA TYR A 137 -0.88 -28.65 -14.51
C TYR A 137 -2.05 -29.63 -14.30
N HIS A 138 -3.12 -29.22 -13.64
CA HIS A 138 -4.28 -30.08 -13.42
C HIS A 138 -4.96 -30.40 -14.77
N PRO A 139 -5.43 -31.63 -15.02
CA PRO A 139 -6.03 -32.02 -16.31
C PRO A 139 -7.30 -31.22 -16.69
N LYS A 140 -7.94 -30.57 -15.70
CA LYS A 140 -9.11 -29.68 -15.89
C LYS A 140 -8.75 -28.20 -15.79
N ALA A 141 -7.47 -27.84 -15.80
CA ALA A 141 -7.03 -26.46 -15.72
C ALA A 141 -7.47 -25.70 -16.98
N THR A 142 -8.09 -24.54 -16.77
CA THR A 142 -8.42 -23.62 -17.85
C THR A 142 -7.38 -22.50 -17.92
N TRP A 143 -7.38 -21.74 -19.02
CA TRP A 143 -6.46 -20.62 -19.21
C TRP A 143 -6.53 -19.55 -18.09
N HIS A 144 -7.65 -19.46 -17.38
CA HIS A 144 -7.83 -18.55 -16.23
C HIS A 144 -6.80 -18.80 -15.13
N VAL A 145 -6.40 -20.07 -14.91
CA VAL A 145 -5.45 -20.49 -13.87
C VAL A 145 -4.08 -19.87 -14.11
N ILE A 146 -3.53 -20.08 -15.31
CA ILE A 146 -2.19 -19.62 -15.68
C ILE A 146 -2.14 -18.10 -15.78
N VAL A 147 -3.17 -17.46 -16.34
CA VAL A 147 -3.26 -15.98 -16.38
C VAL A 147 -3.32 -15.40 -14.98
N SER A 148 -4.09 -15.99 -14.07
CA SER A 148 -4.15 -15.54 -12.67
C SER A 148 -2.81 -15.72 -11.97
N SER A 149 -2.11 -16.84 -12.19
CA SER A 149 -0.76 -17.08 -11.65
C SER A 149 0.22 -15.97 -12.06
N VAL A 150 0.26 -15.64 -13.35
CA VAL A 150 1.11 -14.58 -13.89
C VAL A 150 0.76 -13.21 -13.30
N LEU A 151 -0.54 -12.88 -13.17
CA LEU A 151 -0.98 -11.62 -12.58
C LEU A 151 -0.56 -11.50 -11.11
N PHE A 152 -0.71 -12.55 -10.31
CA PHE A 152 -0.23 -12.57 -8.92
C PHE A 152 1.28 -12.43 -8.82
N PHE A 153 2.04 -13.02 -9.75
CA PHE A 153 3.48 -12.86 -9.82
C PHE A 153 3.88 -11.41 -10.16
N ILE A 154 3.20 -10.78 -11.12
CA ILE A 154 3.41 -9.36 -11.45
C ILE A 154 3.13 -8.47 -10.23
N PHE A 155 2.06 -8.74 -9.47
CA PHE A 155 1.78 -8.02 -8.24
C PHE A 155 2.91 -8.17 -7.23
N PHE A 156 3.38 -9.40 -6.99
CA PHE A 156 4.49 -9.66 -6.07
C PHE A 156 5.74 -8.87 -6.47
N VAL A 157 6.18 -9.00 -7.73
CA VAL A 157 7.40 -8.34 -8.22
C VAL A 157 7.26 -6.83 -8.10
N GLY A 158 6.21 -6.23 -8.68
CA GLY A 158 6.13 -4.78 -8.72
C GLY A 158 5.85 -4.15 -7.35
N ASN A 159 5.11 -4.81 -6.45
CA ASN A 159 4.93 -4.32 -5.08
C ASN A 159 6.23 -4.38 -4.28
N THR A 160 6.98 -5.48 -4.42
CA THR A 160 8.28 -5.67 -3.77
C THR A 160 9.29 -4.65 -4.27
N THR A 161 9.47 -4.52 -5.58
CA THR A 161 10.38 -3.54 -6.19
C THR A 161 10.02 -2.11 -5.79
N THR A 162 8.74 -1.74 -5.86
CA THR A 162 8.30 -0.39 -5.47
C THR A 162 8.56 -0.13 -3.99
N THR A 163 8.34 -1.11 -3.11
CA THR A 163 8.59 -0.94 -1.68
C THR A 163 10.09 -0.78 -1.40
N ILE A 164 10.93 -1.62 -2.00
CA ILE A 164 12.40 -1.55 -1.85
C ILE A 164 12.93 -0.19 -2.33
N MET A 165 12.40 0.36 -3.42
CA MET A 165 12.82 1.67 -3.92
C MET A 165 12.38 2.82 -3.01
N VAL A 166 11.19 2.75 -2.41
CA VAL A 166 10.58 3.88 -1.70
C VAL A 166 10.99 3.96 -0.23
N VAL A 167 11.34 2.83 0.39
CA VAL A 167 11.71 2.76 1.80
C VAL A 167 12.97 3.59 2.11
N PRO A 168 14.11 3.45 1.38
CA PRO A 168 15.32 4.22 1.64
C PRO A 168 15.09 5.72 1.50
N ASP A 169 14.37 6.14 0.46
CA ASP A 169 14.05 7.54 0.21
C ASP A 169 13.26 8.16 1.37
N LYS A 170 12.24 7.44 1.85
CA LYS A 170 11.42 7.90 2.99
C LYS A 170 12.19 7.92 4.29
N ILE A 171 13.09 6.96 4.53
CA ILE A 171 13.95 6.96 5.73
C ILE A 171 14.91 8.17 5.67
N ARG A 172 15.54 8.41 4.53
CA ARG A 172 16.45 9.54 4.32
C ARG A 172 15.73 10.88 4.47
N GLU A 173 14.52 11.01 3.94
CA GLU A 173 13.69 12.21 4.09
C GLU A 173 13.34 12.47 5.56
N LYS A 174 12.93 11.44 6.30
CA LYS A 174 12.65 11.55 7.74
C LYS A 174 13.88 11.98 8.53
N MET A 175 15.05 11.40 8.25
CA MET A 175 16.31 11.77 8.90
C MET A 175 16.68 13.23 8.62
N ARG A 176 16.58 13.67 7.35
CA ARG A 176 16.84 15.07 6.97
C ARG A 176 15.89 16.04 7.67
N PHE A 177 14.62 15.69 7.79
CA PHE A 177 13.64 16.51 8.51
C PHE A 177 14.00 16.62 10.00
N GLN A 178 14.34 15.51 10.66
CA GLN A 178 14.73 15.52 12.07
C GLN A 178 16.01 16.34 12.32
N CYS A 179 17.02 16.25 11.44
CA CYS A 179 18.20 17.10 11.51
C CYS A 179 17.84 18.59 11.39
N ARG A 180 17.02 18.99 10.40
CA ARG A 180 16.62 20.40 10.24
C ARG A 180 15.92 20.96 11.48
N VAL A 181 14.99 20.20 12.06
CA VAL A 181 14.28 20.61 13.27
C VAL A 181 15.24 20.71 14.46
N MET A 182 16.17 19.77 14.62
CA MET A 182 17.18 19.82 15.68
C MET A 182 18.10 21.05 15.52
N THR A 183 18.56 21.34 14.31
CA THR A 183 19.38 22.53 14.02
C THR A 183 18.63 23.84 14.31
N GLN A 184 17.34 23.95 13.92
CA GLN A 184 16.51 25.13 14.24
C GLN A 184 16.34 25.32 15.75
N ARG A 185 16.10 24.25 16.49
CA ARG A 185 16.01 24.30 17.97
C ARG A 185 17.32 24.75 18.59
N LEU A 186 18.45 24.19 18.16
CA LEU A 186 19.78 24.58 18.63
C LEU A 186 20.07 26.05 18.34
N TYR A 187 19.77 26.53 17.13
CA TYR A 187 19.92 27.93 16.75
C TYR A 187 19.11 28.84 17.67
N ASN A 188 17.83 28.53 17.92
CA ASN A 188 16.97 29.32 18.81
C ASN A 188 17.51 29.36 20.25
N VAL A 189 17.95 28.22 20.79
CA VAL A 189 18.52 28.14 22.15
C VAL A 189 19.82 28.94 22.26
N VAL A 190 20.69 28.87 21.25
CA VAL A 190 21.94 29.66 21.23
C VAL A 190 21.61 31.15 21.14
N ASN A 191 20.68 31.55 20.27
CA ASN A 191 20.29 32.94 20.10
C ASN A 191 19.69 33.53 21.39
N GLU A 192 18.82 32.79 22.08
CA GLU A 192 18.29 33.20 23.39
C GLU A 192 19.39 33.36 24.45
N LYS A 193 20.40 32.49 24.45
CA LYS A 193 21.53 32.60 25.38
C LYS A 193 22.40 33.81 25.08
N VAL A 194 22.68 34.10 23.81
CA VAL A 194 23.45 35.29 23.40
C VAL A 194 22.75 36.58 23.83
N ILE A 195 21.43 36.67 23.61
CA ILE A 195 20.63 37.83 24.01
C ILE A 195 20.62 38.06 25.53
N LYS A 196 20.77 37.00 26.35
CA LYS A 196 20.80 37.13 27.82
C LYS A 196 22.17 37.51 28.39
N ILE A 197 23.23 37.44 27.61
CA ILE A 197 24.62 37.68 28.06
C ILE A 197 25.12 39.06 27.62
N GLY A 198 24.58 39.64 26.54
CA GLY A 198 24.81 41.02 26.12
C GLY A 198 23.84 41.99 26.77
#